data_AF-A0A8I1A564-F1
#
_entry.id   AF-A0A8I1A564-F1
#
_cell.length_a   1.000
_cell.length_b   1.000
_cell.length_c   1.000
_cell.angle_alpha   90.00
_cell.angle_beta   90.00
_cell.angle_gamma   90.00
#
_symmetry.space_group_name_H-M   'P 1'
#
loop_
_entity.id
_entity.type
_entity.pdbx_description
1 polymer ?
#
loop_
_entity_poly.entity_id
_entity_poly.type
_entity_poly.pdbx_seq_one_letter_code
_entity_poly.pdbx_strand_id
1 'polypeptide(L)'
;MTQVTLAQLIISIPLLFVLFFGLGFILNMILKTTWLPLALFFGVVLYVGRDVTQIFTIVNAVLFFSGFLGVLGGIFTIRTLRLKGYRMF
;
A
#
# COMPACT_ATOMS: atom_id res chain seq x y z
N MET A 1 5.41 -7.63 -24.71
CA MET A 1 4.39 -7.07 -23.79
C MET A 1 3.66 -8.24 -23.16
N THR A 2 3.91 -8.52 -21.88
CA THR A 2 3.25 -9.63 -21.16
C THR A 2 1.80 -9.23 -20.91
N GLN A 3 0.86 -9.93 -21.55
CA GLN A 3 -0.55 -9.73 -21.26
C GLN A 3 -0.82 -10.16 -19.82
N VAL A 4 -1.34 -9.23 -19.01
CA VAL A 4 -1.82 -9.56 -17.66
C VAL A 4 -3.07 -10.41 -17.83
N THR A 5 -3.05 -11.65 -17.34
CA THR A 5 -4.21 -12.51 -17.39
C THR A 5 -5.28 -12.02 -16.42
N LEU A 6 -6.56 -12.24 -16.73
CA LEU A 6 -7.66 -11.84 -15.86
C LEU A 6 -7.53 -12.45 -14.46
N ALA A 7 -7.09 -13.70 -14.38
CA ALA A 7 -6.84 -14.39 -13.11
C ALA A 7 -5.75 -13.69 -12.28
N GLN A 8 -4.64 -13.28 -12.91
CA GLN A 8 -3.58 -12.54 -12.24
C GLN A 8 -4.08 -11.21 -11.68
N LEU A 9 -4.90 -10.47 -12.43
CA LEU A 9 -5.48 -9.21 -11.96
C LEU A 9 -6.34 -9.43 -10.72
N ILE A 10 -7.22 -10.44 -10.73
CA ILE A 10 -8.10 -10.76 -9.60
C ILE A 10 -7.31 -11.12 -8.35
N ILE A 11 -6.23 -11.90 -8.47
CA ILE A 11 -5.38 -12.30 -7.33
C ILE A 11 -4.56 -11.13 -6.80
N SER A 12 -4.05 -10.28 -7.70
CA SER A 12 -3.18 -9.17 -7.32
C SER A 12 -3.89 -8.09 -6.48
N ILE A 13 -5.20 -7.92 -6.62
CA ILE A 13 -5.99 -6.95 -5.85
C ILE A 13 -5.90 -7.25 -4.34
N PRO A 14 -6.40 -8.39 -3.81
CA PRO A 14 -6.32 -8.70 -2.38
C PRO A 14 -4.88 -8.86 -1.92
N LEU A 15 -3.99 -9.41 -2.76
CA LEU A 15 -2.58 -9.58 -2.42
C LEU A 15 -1.90 -8.23 -2.13
N LEU A 16 -2.05 -7.25 -3.03
CA LEU A 16 -1.46 -5.92 -2.84
C LEU A 16 -2.11 -5.20 -1.66
N PHE A 17 -3.42 -5.32 -1.49
CA PHE A 17 -4.11 -4.73 -0.35
C PHE A 17 -3.52 -5.23 0.97
N VAL A 18 -3.43 -6.55 1.17
CA VAL A 18 -2.89 -7.15 2.40
C VAL A 18 -1.40 -6.87 2.56
N LEU A 19 -0.63 -6.88 1.46
CA LEU A 19 0.80 -6.59 1.48
C LEU A 19 1.07 -5.16 1.98
N PHE A 20 0.45 -4.16 1.38
CA PHE A 20 0.66 -2.76 1.78
C PHE A 20 0.08 -2.44 3.15
N PHE A 21 -1.05 -3.07 3.49
CA PHE A 21 -1.57 -3.05 4.85
C PHE A 21 -0.52 -3.56 5.83
N GLY A 22 -0.04 -4.79 5.65
CA GLY A 22 0.95 -5.44 6.52
C GLY A 22 2.28 -4.69 6.62
N LEU A 23 2.82 -4.22 5.49
CA LEU A 23 4.03 -3.39 5.46
C LEU A 23 3.87 -2.11 6.28
N GLY A 24 2.70 -1.48 6.23
CA GLY A 24 2.41 -0.32 7.05
C GLY A 24 2.47 -0.60 8.56
N PHE A 25 1.97 -1.76 8.99
CA PHE A 25 2.09 -2.17 10.41
C PHE A 25 3.53 -2.43 10.81
N ILE A 26 4.28 -3.20 10.02
CA ILE A 26 5.66 -3.55 10.34
C ILE A 26 6.51 -2.29 10.44
N LEU A 27 6.39 -1.37 9.48
CA LEU A 27 7.10 -0.08 9.50
C LEU A 27 6.74 0.74 10.74
N ASN A 28 5.45 0.82 11.08
CA ASN A 28 5.02 1.52 12.28
C ASN A 28 5.52 0.85 13.58
N MET A 29 5.64 -0.47 13.62
CA MET A 29 6.16 -1.20 14.78
C MET A 29 7.65 -0.96 15.00
N ILE A 30 8.45 -0.84 13.93
CA ILE A 30 9.90 -0.59 14.04
C ILE A 30 10.20 0.89 14.30
N LEU A 31 9.61 1.79 13.50
CA LEU A 31 9.98 3.21 13.47
C LEU A 31 9.06 4.11 14.32
N LYS A 32 8.11 3.50 15.06
CA LYS A 32 7.10 4.16 15.93
C LYS A 32 6.44 5.41 15.31
N THR A 33 6.31 5.46 13.99
CA THR A 33 5.74 6.60 13.25
C THR A 33 4.52 6.19 12.42
N THR A 34 3.40 6.89 12.56
CA THR A 34 2.12 6.60 11.86
C THR A 34 2.14 6.98 10.39
N TRP A 35 2.84 8.05 10.04
CA TRP A 35 2.79 8.67 8.71
C TRP A 35 3.85 8.13 7.75
N LEU A 36 4.84 7.41 8.28
CA LEU A 36 5.95 6.87 7.50
C LEU A 36 5.52 5.84 6.44
N PRO A 37 4.58 4.91 6.71
CA PRO A 37 4.05 4.03 5.68
C PRO A 37 3.46 4.78 4.47
N LEU A 38 2.77 5.89 4.73
CA LEU A 38 2.16 6.71 3.68
C LEU A 38 3.23 7.43 2.85
N ALA A 39 4.19 8.06 3.53
CA ALA A 39 5.28 8.77 2.89
C ALA A 39 6.11 7.82 2.01
N LEU A 40 6.39 6.61 2.52
CA LEU A 40 7.11 5.58 1.76
C LEU A 40 6.31 5.12 0.53
N PHE A 41 5.01 4.89 0.68
CA PHE A 41 4.14 4.51 -0.45
C PHE A 41 4.18 5.56 -1.55
N PHE A 42 3.98 6.84 -1.23
CA PHE A 42 4.07 7.91 -2.22
C PHE A 42 5.49 8.06 -2.79
N GLY A 43 6.54 7.90 -1.99
CA GLY A 43 7.92 7.92 -2.45
C GLY A 43 8.20 6.84 -3.51
N VAL A 44 7.73 5.60 -3.27
CA VAL A 44 7.85 4.49 -4.22
C VAL A 44 7.04 4.76 -5.48
N VAL A 45 5.81 5.24 -5.35
CA VAL A 45 4.94 5.57 -6.50
C VAL A 45 5.56 6.65 -7.38
N LEU A 46 6.11 7.71 -6.79
CA LEU A 46 6.78 8.77 -7.54
C LEU A 46 8.10 8.31 -8.17
N TYR A 47 8.82 7.41 -7.51
CA TYR A 47 10.06 6.84 -8.04
C TYR A 47 9.79 5.93 -9.25
N VAL A 48 8.81 5.02 -9.14
CA VAL A 48 8.42 4.10 -10.22
C VAL A 48 7.67 4.84 -11.33
N GLY A 49 6.86 5.83 -10.98
CA GLY A 49 6.02 6.61 -11.89
C GLY A 49 6.72 7.76 -12.61
N ARG A 50 8.05 7.85 -12.54
CA ARG A 50 8.80 8.89 -13.29
C ARG A 50 8.56 8.81 -14.80
N ASP A 51 8.35 7.60 -15.31
CA ASP A 51 7.87 7.37 -16.67
C ASP A 51 6.34 7.37 -16.68
N VAL A 52 5.75 8.53 -16.99
CA VAL A 52 4.29 8.77 -16.98
C VAL A 52 3.54 7.76 -17.90
N THR A 53 4.22 7.22 -18.91
CA THR A 53 3.69 6.21 -19.84
C THR A 53 3.34 4.87 -19.18
N GLN A 54 3.94 4.54 -18.03
CA GLN A 54 3.63 3.32 -17.29
C GLN A 54 2.31 3.43 -16.49
N ILE A 55 1.79 4.63 -16.24
CA ILE A 55 0.69 4.86 -15.29
C ILE A 55 -0.69 4.74 -15.97
N PHE A 56 -0.81 5.06 -17.26
CA PHE A 56 -2.11 5.22 -17.93
C PHE A 56 -2.88 3.93 -18.22
N THR A 57 -2.31 2.75 -17.95
CA THR A 57 -3.04 1.48 -18.12
C THR A 57 -4.06 1.28 -17.01
N ILE A 58 -5.29 0.91 -17.38
CA ILE A 58 -6.38 0.60 -16.43
C ILE A 58 -5.94 -0.39 -15.33
N VAL A 59 -5.16 -1.41 -15.72
CA VAL A 59 -4.58 -2.40 -14.80
C VAL A 59 -3.75 -1.71 -13.71
N ASN A 60 -2.84 -0.82 -14.09
CA ASN A 60 -1.94 -0.16 -13.15
C ASN A 60 -2.70 0.81 -12.22
N ALA A 61 -3.74 1.48 -12.72
CA ALA A 61 -4.62 2.29 -11.90
C ALA A 61 -5.33 1.43 -10.83
N VAL A 62 -5.89 0.28 -11.20
CA VAL A 62 -6.54 -0.64 -10.26
C VAL A 62 -5.57 -1.15 -9.19
N LEU A 63 -4.35 -1.55 -9.59
CA LEU A 63 -3.31 -2.01 -8.65
C LEU A 63 -2.88 -0.89 -7.69
N PHE A 64 -2.73 0.33 -8.21
CA PHE A 64 -2.40 1.50 -7.41
C PHE A 64 -3.47 1.78 -6.35
N PHE A 65 -4.76 1.81 -6.73
CA PHE A 65 -5.86 2.04 -5.79
C PHE A 65 -5.97 0.93 -4.75
N SER A 66 -5.75 -0.34 -5.14
CA SER A 66 -5.73 -1.45 -4.19
C SER A 66 -4.64 -1.28 -3.12
N GLY A 67 -3.43 -0.94 -3.55
CA GLY A 67 -2.32 -0.70 -2.63
C GLY A 67 -2.55 0.53 -1.74
N PHE A 68 -3.08 1.61 -2.32
CA PHE A 68 -3.41 2.83 -1.59
C PHE A 68 -4.46 2.58 -0.50
N LEU A 69 -5.51 1.82 -0.80
CA LEU A 69 -6.51 1.40 0.19
C LEU A 69 -5.89 0.55 1.32
N GLY A 70 -4.93 -0.33 0.99
CA GLY A 70 -4.18 -1.11 1.97
C GLY A 70 -3.40 -0.23 2.95
N VAL A 71 -2.70 0.79 2.43
CA VAL A 71 -1.96 1.75 3.27
C VAL A 71 -2.90 2.59 4.13
N LEU A 72 -4.00 3.11 3.57
CA LEU A 72 -5.01 3.88 4.33
C LEU A 72 -5.63 3.04 5.45
N GLY A 73 -6.00 1.79 5.16
CA GLY A 73 -6.51 0.85 6.16
C GLY A 73 -5.48 0.59 7.27
N GLY A 74 -4.20 0.45 6.90
CA GLY A 74 -3.09 0.31 7.84
C GLY A 74 -2.97 1.51 8.76
N ILE A 75 -2.93 2.73 8.22
CA ILE A 75 -2.84 3.98 8.99
C ILE A 75 -4.03 4.13 9.94
N PHE A 76 -5.24 3.88 9.45
CA PHE A 76 -6.45 3.95 10.27
C PHE A 76 -6.37 2.99 11.46
N THR A 77 -5.90 1.77 11.20
CA THR A 77 -5.79 0.75 12.25
C THR A 77 -4.69 1.11 13.25
N ILE A 78 -3.53 1.55 12.78
CA ILE A 78 -2.43 2.02 13.64
C ILE A 78 -2.91 3.16 14.54
N ARG A 79 -3.60 4.16 13.99
CA ARG A 79 -4.12 5.29 14.76
C ARG A 79 -5.11 4.82 15.81
N THR A 80 -5.99 3.89 15.46
CA THR A 80 -6.95 3.29 16.39
C THR A 80 -6.24 2.52 17.51
N LEU A 81 -5.22 1.73 17.19
CA LEU A 81 -4.44 0.97 18.17
C LEU A 81 -3.66 1.91 19.12
N ARG A 82 -3.17 3.05 18.64
CA ARG A 82 -2.47 4.05 19.47
C ARG A 82 -3.41 4.70 20.46
N LEU A 83 -4.61 5.07 20.00
CA LEU A 83 -5.65 5.66 20.86
C LEU A 83 -6.12 4.68 21.93
N LYS A 84 -6.18 3.38 21.62
CA LYS A 84 -6.57 2.32 22.55
C LYS A 84 -5.47 1.90 23.52
N GLY A 85 -4.28 2.52 23.46
CA GLY A 85 -3.18 2.19 24.36
C GLY A 85 -2.58 0.80 24.15
N TYR A 86 -2.82 0.17 23.00
CA TYR A 86 -2.18 -1.11 22.69
C TYR A 86 -0.67 -0.92 22.65
N ARG A 87 0.05 -1.74 23.42
CA ARG A 87 1.50 -1.86 23.33
C ARG A 87 1.85 -2.43 21.95
N MET A 88 2.18 -1.53 21.04
CA MET A 88 2.88 -1.85 19.80
C MET A 88 4.37 -1.98 20.11
N PHE A 89 4.70 -3.07 20.83
CA PHE A 89 6.01 -3.40 21.42
C PHE A 89 6.62 -2.34 22.34
#